data_AF-A0A542I720-F1
#
_entry.id   AF-A0A542I720-F1
#
_cell.length_a   1.000
_cell.length_b   1.000
_cell.length_c   1.000
_cell.angle_alpha   90.00
_cell.angle_beta   90.00
_cell.angle_gamma   90.00
#
_symmetry.space_group_name_H-M   'P 1'
#
loop_
_entity.id
_entity.type
_entity.pdbx_description
1 polymer ?
#
loop_
_entity_poly.entity_id
_entity_poly.type
_entity_poly.pdbx_seq_one_letter_code
_entity_poly.pdbx_strand_id
1 'polypeptide(L)'
;MRRNSLLAATMLSALLATTGCGAANTASPASNSSAGVEAGARTSLDMALDEVGASQRIAVERAASAAQAGKEAAHARKAEEAAAAEKAAKATAAAAQKEAARAQAAANAPAAVPAPATPPSAAPKTAPAPAAAAATAPSSSERVVATTYTTAYTWFDNTPAGSATISHPVLHPTAGGTGSFEDPITIAVGHSLATGQDVLDFPAGTRIYLPDVRRYFIVEDTCGDGNNPQGGPCHQGANANGTNSTIWIDMWIGGQGVSAGAADECASKVTKVNTAVFNPAPNYAVAPGAGVIHDGKCDAGYGNALVKQ
;
A
#
# COMPACT_ATOMS: atom_id res chain seq x y z
N MET A 1 -66.59 -10.33 15.48
CA MET A 1 -67.18 -10.88 14.25
C MET A 1 -66.13 -10.84 13.13
N ARG A 2 -66.02 -11.93 12.34
CA ARG A 2 -65.23 -12.12 11.10
C ARG A 2 -63.69 -12.07 11.25
N ARG A 3 -62.94 -13.19 11.20
CA ARG A 3 -62.61 -14.20 10.15
C ARG A 3 -61.45 -13.80 9.21
N ASN A 4 -60.39 -14.63 9.29
CA ASN A 4 -59.49 -15.19 8.27
C ASN A 4 -58.76 -14.33 7.24
N SER A 5 -57.43 -14.55 7.12
CA SER A 5 -56.64 -14.92 5.92
C SER A 5 -55.19 -15.22 6.37
N LEU A 6 -54.68 -16.46 6.47
CA LEU A 6 -54.10 -17.35 5.43
C LEU A 6 -53.08 -16.66 4.50
N LEU A 7 -51.80 -17.04 4.62
CA LEU A 7 -50.72 -17.03 3.60
C LEU A 7 -49.50 -17.78 4.23
N ALA A 8 -49.33 -19.07 3.96
CA ALA A 8 -48.53 -19.65 2.88
C ALA A 8 -47.02 -19.71 3.21
N ALA A 9 -46.59 -20.84 3.78
CA ALA A 9 -45.20 -21.25 3.86
C ALA A 9 -44.88 -22.15 2.66
N THR A 10 -44.06 -21.70 1.74
CA THR A 10 -43.49 -22.52 0.67
C THR A 10 -42.05 -22.87 1.01
N MET A 11 -41.84 -24.12 1.38
CA MET A 11 -40.56 -24.82 1.27
C MET A 11 -40.17 -24.93 -0.22
N LEU A 12 -38.90 -24.72 -0.53
CA LEU A 12 -38.31 -25.23 -1.77
C LEU A 12 -36.99 -25.92 -1.45
N SER A 13 -37.03 -27.24 -1.48
CA SER A 13 -35.87 -28.13 -1.58
C SER A 13 -35.32 -28.10 -2.99
N ALA A 14 -34.00 -28.09 -3.13
CA ALA A 14 -33.34 -28.55 -4.35
C ALA A 14 -32.17 -29.47 -3.96
N LEU A 15 -32.40 -30.78 -4.15
CA LEU A 15 -31.36 -31.78 -4.36
C LEU A 15 -30.71 -31.52 -5.72
N LEU A 16 -29.39 -31.61 -5.80
CA LEU A 16 -28.72 -32.21 -6.96
C LEU A 16 -27.51 -33.02 -6.47
N ALA A 17 -27.57 -34.33 -6.73
CA ALA A 17 -26.46 -35.26 -6.58
C ALA A 17 -26.25 -35.95 -7.93
N THR A 18 -24.96 -36.11 -8.29
CA THR A 18 -24.38 -37.11 -9.22
C THR A 18 -24.80 -36.99 -10.70
N THR A 19 -23.99 -37.27 -11.73
CA THR A 19 -22.95 -38.29 -11.92
C THR A 19 -22.23 -37.99 -13.24
N GLY A 20 -20.97 -38.37 -13.39
CA GLY A 20 -20.28 -38.34 -14.69
C GLY A 20 -18.88 -38.91 -14.66
N CYS A 21 -18.77 -40.25 -14.69
CA CYS A 21 -17.54 -40.97 -15.02
C CYS A 21 -17.07 -40.65 -16.44
N GLY A 22 -15.76 -40.47 -16.62
CA GLY A 22 -15.09 -40.46 -17.93
C GLY A 22 -13.64 -40.90 -17.76
N ALA A 23 -13.29 -41.98 -18.45
CA ALA A 23 -12.15 -42.84 -18.19
C ALA A 23 -10.79 -42.31 -18.70
N ALA A 24 -9.75 -42.86 -18.07
CA ALA A 24 -8.40 -43.17 -18.55
C ALA A 24 -7.91 -42.54 -19.86
N ASN A 25 -6.75 -41.88 -19.79
CA ASN A 25 -5.70 -42.20 -20.74
C ASN A 25 -4.30 -42.08 -20.13
N THR A 26 -3.57 -43.16 -20.32
CA THR A 26 -2.16 -43.42 -20.04
C THR A 26 -1.25 -42.53 -20.86
N ALA A 27 -0.19 -41.97 -20.24
CA ALA A 27 1.18 -41.94 -20.77
C ALA A 27 2.13 -41.16 -19.85
N SER A 28 2.98 -41.89 -19.13
CA SER A 28 4.40 -41.50 -19.00
C SER A 28 5.15 -42.08 -20.20
N PRO A 29 6.27 -41.46 -20.64
CA PRO A 29 7.54 -42.00 -20.12
C PRO A 29 8.70 -40.98 -19.96
N ALA A 30 9.65 -41.44 -19.16
CA ALA A 30 11.10 -41.25 -19.25
C ALA A 30 11.71 -39.88 -18.87
N SER A 31 11.96 -39.73 -17.57
CA SER A 31 13.11 -39.00 -17.05
C SER A 31 14.41 -39.74 -17.38
N ASN A 32 15.29 -39.13 -18.17
CA ASN A 32 16.65 -39.60 -18.38
C ASN A 32 17.57 -38.78 -17.48
N SER A 33 18.04 -39.38 -16.38
CA SER A 33 19.01 -38.80 -15.46
C SER A 33 20.39 -39.37 -15.77
N SER A 34 21.26 -38.57 -16.41
CA SER A 34 22.70 -38.81 -16.36
C SER A 34 23.31 -37.84 -15.35
N ALA A 35 23.66 -38.39 -14.19
CA ALA A 35 24.40 -37.72 -13.14
C ALA A 35 25.87 -37.50 -13.56
N GLY A 36 26.29 -36.24 -13.60
CA GLY A 36 27.69 -35.83 -13.50
C GLY A 36 27.85 -35.12 -12.15
N VAL A 37 28.55 -35.77 -11.22
CA VAL A 37 28.88 -35.20 -9.90
C VAL A 37 30.17 -34.41 -10.05
N GLU A 38 30.10 -33.08 -10.05
CA GLU A 38 31.23 -32.24 -9.65
C GLU A 38 30.92 -31.64 -8.28
N ALA A 39 31.64 -32.14 -7.27
CA ALA A 39 31.60 -31.62 -5.91
C ALA A 39 32.47 -30.35 -5.84
N GLY A 40 31.89 -29.20 -6.16
CA GLY A 40 32.43 -27.89 -5.78
C GLY A 40 32.10 -27.61 -4.32
N ALA A 41 33.12 -27.36 -3.50
CA ALA A 41 32.96 -26.99 -2.10
C ALA A 41 32.12 -25.70 -1.97
N ARG A 42 30.90 -25.81 -1.44
CA ARG A 42 30.06 -24.66 -1.08
C ARG A 42 30.53 -24.08 0.25
N THR A 43 30.62 -22.77 0.33
CA THR A 43 31.00 -22.09 1.57
C THR A 43 29.82 -22.06 2.54
N SER A 44 30.09 -21.84 3.83
CA SER A 44 29.05 -21.78 4.87
C SER A 44 28.03 -20.64 4.67
N LEU A 45 28.36 -19.62 3.87
CA LEU A 45 27.42 -18.56 3.48
C LEU A 45 26.40 -19.03 2.43
N ASP A 46 26.83 -19.89 1.50
CA ASP A 46 25.97 -20.44 0.44
C ASP A 46 24.88 -21.36 1.05
N MET A 47 25.22 -22.08 2.11
CA MET A 47 24.27 -22.93 2.85
C MET A 47 23.24 -22.10 3.64
N ALA A 48 23.63 -20.96 4.19
CA ALA A 48 22.72 -20.06 4.92
C ALA A 48 21.72 -19.34 3.99
N LEU A 49 22.12 -19.01 2.76
CA LEU A 49 21.24 -18.42 1.75
C LEU A 49 20.26 -19.43 1.14
N ASP A 50 20.67 -20.71 1.01
CA ASP A 50 19.79 -21.80 0.61
C ASP A 50 18.69 -22.06 1.68
N GLU A 51 19.00 -21.91 2.96
CA GLU A 51 18.03 -21.94 4.07
C GLU A 51 17.12 -20.69 4.12
N VAL A 52 17.64 -19.51 3.80
CA VAL A 52 16.83 -18.29 3.62
C VAL A 52 15.86 -18.48 2.43
N GLY A 53 16.31 -19.06 1.33
CA GLY A 53 15.45 -19.39 0.19
C GLY A 53 14.38 -20.45 0.53
N ALA A 54 14.71 -21.44 1.36
CA ALA A 54 13.76 -22.47 1.81
C ALA A 54 12.72 -21.93 2.79
N SER A 55 13.15 -21.12 3.78
CA SER A 55 12.26 -20.48 4.72
C SER A 55 11.34 -19.45 4.03
N GLN A 56 11.82 -18.76 3.00
CA GLN A 56 10.99 -17.87 2.17
C GLN A 56 9.99 -18.64 1.30
N ARG A 57 10.32 -19.82 0.76
CA ARG A 57 9.34 -20.68 0.05
C ARG A 57 8.20 -21.13 0.97
N ILE A 58 8.52 -21.51 2.21
CA ILE A 58 7.52 -21.86 3.23
C ILE A 58 6.69 -20.62 3.62
N ALA A 59 7.31 -19.44 3.68
CA ALA A 59 6.60 -18.19 3.92
C ALA A 59 5.64 -17.84 2.76
N VAL A 60 6.03 -18.09 1.50
CA VAL A 60 5.17 -17.90 0.32
C VAL A 60 3.96 -18.84 0.35
N GLU A 61 4.13 -20.11 0.70
CA GLU A 61 3.01 -21.07 0.83
C GLU A 61 2.05 -20.67 1.97
N ARG A 62 2.60 -20.19 3.09
CA ARG A 62 1.80 -19.64 4.19
C ARG A 62 1.11 -18.33 3.83
N ALA A 63 1.76 -17.46 3.05
CA ALA A 63 1.19 -16.22 2.56
C ALA A 63 0.07 -16.48 1.54
N ALA A 64 0.22 -17.45 0.65
CA ALA A 64 -0.85 -17.88 -0.26
C ALA A 64 -2.07 -18.39 0.52
N SER A 65 -1.84 -19.19 1.57
CA SER A 65 -2.91 -19.69 2.45
C SER A 65 -3.58 -18.55 3.23
N ALA A 66 -2.80 -17.60 3.75
CA ALA A 66 -3.31 -16.43 4.47
C ALA A 66 -4.05 -15.44 3.55
N ALA A 67 -3.59 -15.26 2.31
CA ALA A 67 -4.25 -14.42 1.31
C ALA A 67 -5.61 -15.00 0.89
N GLN A 68 -5.71 -16.32 0.82
CA GLN A 68 -7.00 -16.99 0.57
C GLN A 68 -7.97 -16.78 1.74
N ALA A 69 -7.51 -16.96 2.99
CA ALA A 69 -8.30 -16.68 4.18
C ALA A 69 -8.69 -15.18 4.29
N GLY A 70 -7.79 -14.28 3.88
CA GLY A 70 -8.04 -12.82 3.85
C GLY A 70 -9.10 -12.43 2.82
N LYS A 71 -9.11 -13.07 1.63
CA LYS A 71 -10.16 -12.88 0.62
C LYS A 71 -11.52 -13.36 1.15
N GLU A 72 -11.57 -14.52 1.80
CA GLU A 72 -12.79 -15.05 2.42
C GLU A 72 -13.30 -14.11 3.52
N ALA A 73 -12.42 -13.59 4.39
CA ALA A 73 -12.77 -12.61 5.42
C ALA A 73 -13.22 -11.25 4.83
N ALA A 74 -12.60 -10.79 3.74
CA ALA A 74 -13.00 -9.56 3.06
C ALA A 74 -14.37 -9.70 2.38
N HIS A 75 -14.67 -10.86 1.81
CA HIS A 75 -16.01 -11.16 1.29
C HIS A 75 -17.06 -11.19 2.40
N ALA A 76 -16.75 -11.78 3.56
CA ALA A 76 -17.63 -11.76 4.73
C ALA A 76 -17.88 -10.34 5.23
N ARG A 77 -16.83 -9.51 5.37
CA ARG A 77 -16.98 -8.09 5.78
C ARG A 77 -17.79 -7.26 4.79
N LYS A 78 -17.58 -7.43 3.49
CA LYS A 78 -18.40 -6.77 2.46
C LYS A 78 -19.87 -7.19 2.53
N ALA A 79 -20.16 -8.45 2.87
CA ALA A 79 -21.52 -8.92 3.07
C ALA A 79 -22.16 -8.31 4.32
N GLU A 80 -21.42 -8.20 5.43
CA GLU A 80 -21.87 -7.54 6.66
C GLU A 80 -22.09 -6.03 6.46
N GLU A 81 -21.20 -5.35 5.74
CA GLU A 81 -21.30 -3.93 5.41
C GLU A 81 -22.50 -3.64 4.49
N ALA A 82 -22.74 -4.50 3.48
CA ALA A 82 -23.92 -4.41 2.63
C ALA A 82 -25.22 -4.62 3.42
N ALA A 83 -25.25 -5.58 4.35
CA ALA A 83 -26.39 -5.80 5.23
C ALA A 83 -26.62 -4.62 6.21
N ALA A 84 -25.54 -4.02 6.72
CA ALA A 84 -25.60 -2.82 7.56
C ALA A 84 -26.10 -1.60 6.77
N ALA A 85 -25.63 -1.40 5.54
CA ALA A 85 -26.07 -0.33 4.65
C ALA A 85 -27.56 -0.47 4.28
N GLU A 86 -28.04 -1.69 4.02
CA GLU A 86 -29.46 -1.94 3.77
C GLU A 86 -30.32 -1.62 5.01
N LYS A 87 -29.86 -2.00 6.21
CA LYS A 87 -30.53 -1.69 7.48
C LYS A 87 -30.54 -0.18 7.76
N ALA A 88 -29.44 0.51 7.48
CA ALA A 88 -29.35 1.97 7.62
C ALA A 88 -30.27 2.68 6.63
N ALA A 89 -30.33 2.26 5.37
CA ALA A 89 -31.24 2.82 4.36
C ALA A 89 -32.72 2.66 4.78
N LYS A 90 -33.11 1.49 5.32
CA LYS A 90 -34.46 1.27 5.85
C LYS A 90 -34.75 2.15 7.08
N ALA A 91 -33.78 2.36 7.97
CA ALA A 91 -33.93 3.23 9.13
C ALA A 91 -34.08 4.71 8.72
N THR A 92 -33.31 5.17 7.74
CA THR A 92 -33.41 6.53 7.18
C THR A 92 -34.76 6.76 6.51
N ALA A 93 -35.27 5.78 5.75
CA ALA A 93 -36.59 5.85 5.15
C ALA A 93 -37.71 5.94 6.21
N ALA A 94 -37.60 5.17 7.30
CA ALA A 94 -38.54 5.23 8.41
C ALA A 94 -38.46 6.56 9.20
N ALA A 95 -37.27 7.13 9.35
CA ALA A 95 -37.08 8.44 9.97
C ALA A 95 -37.68 9.56 9.10
N ALA A 96 -37.47 9.53 7.79
CA ALA A 96 -38.06 10.47 6.84
C ALA A 96 -39.59 10.43 6.86
N GLN A 97 -40.20 9.24 7.00
CA GLN A 97 -41.66 9.10 7.15
C GLN A 97 -42.17 9.72 8.47
N LYS A 98 -41.43 9.56 9.57
CA LYS A 98 -41.76 10.20 10.86
C LYS A 98 -41.61 11.72 10.81
N GLU A 99 -40.60 12.22 10.10
CA GLU A 99 -40.36 13.65 9.93
C GLU A 99 -41.40 14.31 9.02
N ALA A 100 -41.83 13.63 7.96
CA ALA A 100 -42.96 14.06 7.12
C ALA A 100 -44.27 14.14 7.94
N ALA A 101 -44.53 13.16 8.82
CA ALA A 101 -45.69 13.20 9.72
C ALA A 101 -45.60 14.35 10.74
N ARG A 102 -44.40 14.69 11.22
CA ARG A 102 -44.18 15.80 12.16
C ARG A 102 -44.26 17.17 11.48
N ALA A 103 -43.81 17.29 10.24
CA ALA A 103 -43.95 18.50 9.42
C ALA A 103 -45.44 18.80 9.12
N GLN A 104 -46.25 17.77 8.89
CA GLN A 104 -47.70 17.90 8.76
C GLN A 104 -48.38 18.40 10.05
N ALA A 105 -47.85 18.04 11.22
CA ALA A 105 -48.34 18.55 12.50
C ALA A 105 -47.88 19.99 12.81
N ALA A 106 -46.69 20.39 12.33
CA ALA A 106 -46.12 21.72 12.56
C ALA A 106 -46.75 22.83 11.68
N ALA A 107 -47.39 22.47 10.57
CA ALA A 107 -48.12 23.41 9.70
C ALA A 107 -49.33 24.10 10.37
N ASN A 108 -49.71 23.70 11.60
CA ASN A 108 -50.82 24.26 12.37
C ASN A 108 -50.40 25.18 13.53
N ALA A 109 -49.13 25.58 13.63
CA ALA A 109 -48.63 26.42 14.73
C ALA A 109 -48.32 27.87 14.27
N PRO A 110 -48.80 28.92 14.97
CA PRO A 110 -48.47 30.31 14.63
C PRO A 110 -47.05 30.71 15.07
N ALA A 111 -46.41 31.52 14.22
CA ALA A 111 -44.99 31.89 14.28
C ALA A 111 -44.65 32.98 15.32
N ALA A 112 -43.48 32.86 15.95
CA ALA A 112 -42.85 33.87 16.80
C ALA A 112 -41.48 34.31 16.22
N VAL A 113 -41.15 35.58 16.45
CA VAL A 113 -40.12 36.44 15.81
C VAL A 113 -38.70 36.18 16.36
N PRO A 114 -37.61 36.39 15.57
CA PRO A 114 -36.23 36.04 15.97
C PRO A 114 -35.43 37.20 16.59
N ALA A 115 -34.30 36.88 17.24
CA ALA A 115 -33.28 37.84 17.70
C ALA A 115 -31.85 37.39 17.30
N PRO A 116 -30.86 38.32 17.12
CA PRO A 116 -29.64 38.05 16.35
C PRO A 116 -28.32 37.96 17.16
N ALA A 117 -27.45 37.08 16.64
CA ALA A 117 -25.98 37.07 16.46
C ALA A 117 -24.98 37.79 17.40
N THR A 118 -23.80 37.14 17.59
CA THR A 118 -22.45 37.78 17.57
C THR A 118 -21.30 36.74 17.34
N PRO A 119 -20.15 37.10 16.71
CA PRO A 119 -18.97 36.25 16.44
C PRO A 119 -17.67 36.78 17.14
N PRO A 120 -16.41 36.56 16.65
CA PRO A 120 -15.50 35.41 16.79
C PRO A 120 -14.10 35.80 17.38
N SER A 121 -13.17 34.84 17.62
CA SER A 121 -11.69 35.06 17.78
C SER A 121 -10.99 33.75 18.23
N ALA A 122 -9.74 33.41 17.96
CA ALA A 122 -8.64 33.83 17.09
C ALA A 122 -7.52 32.77 17.26
N ALA A 123 -6.70 32.54 16.23
CA ALA A 123 -5.39 31.84 16.30
C ALA A 123 -4.35 32.74 17.03
N PRO A 124 -3.05 32.40 17.34
CA PRO A 124 -2.08 31.64 16.51
C PRO A 124 -0.95 30.86 17.26
N LYS A 125 -0.05 30.15 16.54
CA LYS A 125 1.43 30.40 16.51
C LYS A 125 2.28 29.16 16.12
N THR A 126 3.30 29.49 15.33
CA THR A 126 4.39 28.70 14.73
C THR A 126 5.49 28.29 15.72
N ALA A 127 6.23 27.22 15.38
CA ALA A 127 7.48 26.80 16.02
C ALA A 127 8.54 26.35 14.96
N PRO A 128 9.85 26.41 15.28
CA PRO A 128 10.95 26.47 14.30
C PRO A 128 11.66 25.14 13.98
N ALA A 129 12.39 25.14 12.86
CA ALA A 129 13.16 24.03 12.29
C ALA A 129 14.51 23.75 13.01
N PRO A 130 14.97 22.50 13.09
CA PRO A 130 16.36 22.16 13.43
C PRO A 130 17.24 21.92 12.20
N ALA A 131 18.52 22.23 12.39
CA ALA A 131 19.61 22.18 11.42
C ALA A 131 20.13 20.77 11.13
N ALA A 132 20.60 20.60 9.89
CA ALA A 132 21.22 19.39 9.35
C ALA A 132 22.50 18.98 10.11
N ALA A 133 22.59 17.70 10.46
CA ALA A 133 23.81 17.06 10.92
C ALA A 133 24.45 16.27 9.76
N ALA A 134 25.77 16.41 9.65
CA ALA A 134 26.62 15.90 8.58
C ALA A 134 26.65 14.36 8.50
N ALA A 135 26.68 13.86 7.27
CA ALA A 135 26.89 12.46 6.92
C ALA A 135 28.36 12.05 7.10
N THR A 136 28.61 10.83 7.57
CA THR A 136 29.82 10.06 7.25
C THR A 136 29.48 8.56 7.21
N ALA A 137 29.88 7.90 6.12
CA ALA A 137 29.48 6.56 5.66
C ALA A 137 30.03 5.37 6.49
N PRO A 138 29.58 4.14 6.19
CA PRO A 138 30.35 3.34 5.24
C PRO A 138 29.52 2.78 4.08
N SER A 139 30.18 2.63 2.94
CA SER A 139 29.69 1.91 1.77
C SER A 139 29.39 0.45 2.13
N SER A 140 28.14 0.14 2.45
CA SER A 140 27.58 -1.14 2.02
C SER A 140 27.76 -1.20 0.50
N SER A 141 28.21 -2.34 -0.02
CA SER A 141 28.30 -2.54 -1.47
C SER A 141 26.95 -2.20 -2.11
N GLU A 142 26.99 -1.33 -3.11
CA GLU A 142 25.83 -0.98 -3.91
C GLU A 142 25.15 -2.26 -4.43
N ARG A 143 23.83 -2.34 -4.30
CA ARG A 143 23.05 -3.50 -4.75
C ARG A 143 22.00 -3.07 -5.77
N VAL A 144 22.11 -3.58 -6.98
CA VAL A 144 21.12 -3.38 -8.05
C VAL A 144 20.07 -4.49 -8.00
N VAL A 145 18.79 -4.12 -7.94
CA VAL A 145 17.65 -5.05 -8.03
C VAL A 145 16.81 -4.64 -9.23
N ALA A 146 16.77 -5.49 -10.25
CA ALA A 146 16.09 -5.19 -11.51
C ALA A 146 14.56 -5.37 -11.46
N THR A 147 14.06 -6.01 -10.42
CA THR A 147 12.66 -6.43 -10.27
C THR A 147 12.02 -5.84 -9.02
N THR A 148 12.27 -4.59 -8.69
CA THR A 148 11.61 -3.91 -7.57
C THR A 148 10.27 -3.36 -8.04
N TYR A 149 9.17 -3.74 -7.39
CA TYR A 149 7.88 -3.12 -7.64
C TYR A 149 7.84 -1.81 -6.88
N THR A 150 7.61 -0.72 -7.61
CA THR A 150 7.47 0.61 -7.04
C THR A 150 6.03 1.03 -7.15
N THR A 151 5.48 1.59 -6.08
CA THR A 151 4.26 2.41 -6.10
C THR A 151 4.60 3.83 -5.68
N ALA A 152 3.60 4.69 -5.60
CA ALA A 152 3.74 6.01 -4.99
C ALA A 152 2.59 6.30 -4.03
N TYR A 153 2.91 7.06 -2.99
CA TYR A 153 1.97 7.70 -2.10
C TYR A 153 2.16 9.22 -2.17
N THR A 154 1.09 9.92 -1.86
CA THR A 154 0.91 11.35 -2.09
C THR A 154 0.48 12.04 -0.80
N TRP A 155 0.44 13.36 -0.81
CA TRP A 155 -0.18 14.14 0.26
C TRP A 155 -1.62 13.73 0.56
N PHE A 156 -2.38 13.29 -0.45
CA PHE A 156 -3.81 13.02 -0.32
C PHE A 156 -4.12 11.68 0.34
N ASP A 157 -3.29 10.67 0.12
CA ASP A 157 -3.44 9.29 0.59
C ASP A 157 -2.37 8.86 1.60
N ASN A 158 -1.49 9.77 2.02
CA ASN A 158 -0.64 9.55 3.19
C ASN A 158 -1.49 9.24 4.43
N THR A 159 -0.89 8.61 5.44
CA THR A 159 -1.52 8.39 6.74
C THR A 159 -0.79 9.23 7.80
N PRO A 160 -1.39 10.32 8.32
CA PRO A 160 -2.73 10.85 8.03
C PRO A 160 -2.88 11.57 6.69
N ALA A 161 -4.08 11.48 6.10
CA ALA A 161 -4.41 12.08 4.81
C ALA A 161 -4.35 13.60 4.88
N GLY A 162 -3.87 14.23 3.80
CA GLY A 162 -3.63 15.66 3.76
C GLY A 162 -2.44 16.08 4.62
N SER A 163 -1.41 15.23 4.74
CA SER A 163 -0.20 15.52 5.51
C SER A 163 1.05 14.94 4.85
N ALA A 164 2.22 15.45 5.28
CA ALA A 164 3.53 14.92 4.95
C ALA A 164 4.17 14.28 6.19
N THR A 165 3.35 13.79 7.13
CA THR A 165 3.84 13.10 8.32
C THR A 165 4.55 11.82 7.90
N ILE A 166 5.64 11.46 8.60
CA ILE A 166 6.43 10.25 8.35
C ILE A 166 6.69 9.53 9.68
N SER A 167 6.84 8.22 9.65
CA SER A 167 6.99 7.40 10.85
C SER A 167 8.43 7.29 11.36
N HIS A 168 9.45 7.46 10.50
CA HIS A 168 10.85 7.20 10.83
C HIS A 168 11.79 8.32 10.35
N PRO A 169 11.65 9.56 10.85
CA PRO A 169 12.49 10.68 10.42
C PRO A 169 13.98 10.40 10.67
N VAL A 170 14.82 10.62 9.65
CA VAL A 170 16.29 10.51 9.75
C VAL A 170 16.96 11.81 9.33
N LEU A 171 16.66 12.25 8.11
CA LEU A 171 17.14 13.50 7.51
C LEU A 171 16.03 14.56 7.50
N HIS A 172 14.80 14.17 7.16
CA HIS A 172 13.67 15.09 7.09
C HIS A 172 12.75 14.95 8.32
N PRO A 173 12.13 16.05 8.78
CA PRO A 173 11.08 15.99 9.80
C PRO A 173 9.70 15.59 9.22
N THR A 174 9.55 15.63 7.90
CA THR A 174 8.32 15.34 7.14
C THR A 174 8.70 14.83 5.74
N ALA A 175 7.81 14.11 5.06
CA ALA A 175 8.04 13.61 3.72
C ALA A 175 8.40 14.76 2.75
N GLY A 176 9.48 14.61 2.01
CA GLY A 176 10.03 15.68 1.18
C GLY A 176 11.31 15.28 0.48
N GLY A 177 12.14 16.28 0.16
CA GLY A 177 13.42 16.13 -0.53
C GLY A 177 13.38 16.61 -1.98
N THR A 178 14.53 17.09 -2.48
CA THR A 178 14.72 17.46 -3.89
C THR A 178 14.98 16.25 -4.78
N GLY A 179 15.49 15.15 -4.22
CA GLY A 179 15.85 13.92 -4.92
C GLY A 179 17.29 13.88 -5.42
N SER A 180 18.13 14.80 -4.91
CA SER A 180 19.59 14.71 -5.01
C SER A 180 20.15 13.70 -4.00
N PHE A 181 21.43 13.35 -4.09
CA PHE A 181 22.03 12.40 -3.14
C PHE A 181 22.08 12.96 -1.71
N GLU A 182 22.35 14.26 -1.59
CA GLU A 182 22.45 14.99 -0.33
C GLU A 182 21.08 15.26 0.30
N ASP A 183 20.06 15.44 -0.54
CA ASP A 183 18.68 15.72 -0.16
C ASP A 183 17.72 14.76 -0.91
N PRO A 184 17.78 13.45 -0.61
CA PRO A 184 16.99 12.41 -1.26
C PRO A 184 15.51 12.52 -0.89
N ILE A 185 14.62 11.96 -1.71
CA ILE A 185 13.19 11.98 -1.45
C ILE A 185 12.80 10.92 -0.43
N THR A 186 11.87 11.19 0.48
CA THR A 186 11.35 10.17 1.39
C THR A 186 10.75 8.97 0.63
N ILE A 187 11.02 7.76 1.09
CA ILE A 187 10.38 6.54 0.59
C ILE A 187 9.89 5.68 1.76
N ALA A 188 8.74 5.05 1.56
CA ALA A 188 8.15 4.10 2.49
C ALA A 188 8.50 2.67 2.09
N VAL A 189 8.69 1.82 3.11
CA VAL A 189 8.99 0.39 2.94
C VAL A 189 8.05 -0.46 3.78
N GLY A 190 7.93 -1.74 3.43
CA GLY A 190 7.21 -2.69 4.26
C GLY A 190 7.81 -2.80 5.66
N HIS A 191 6.99 -3.21 6.61
CA HIS A 191 7.38 -3.37 8.01
C HIS A 191 6.55 -4.45 8.70
N SER A 192 7.04 -4.89 9.86
CA SER A 192 6.45 -5.97 10.63
C SER A 192 6.35 -5.60 12.10
N LEU A 193 5.19 -5.91 12.69
CA LEU A 193 4.93 -5.82 14.13
C LEU A 193 5.02 -7.18 14.82
N ALA A 194 5.44 -8.24 14.13
CA ALA A 194 5.39 -9.62 14.62
C ALA A 194 6.23 -9.86 15.89
N THR A 195 7.25 -9.03 16.12
CA THR A 195 8.11 -9.08 17.30
C THR A 195 7.61 -8.18 18.45
N GLY A 196 6.50 -7.47 18.27
CA GLY A 196 6.01 -6.43 19.18
C GLY A 196 6.76 -5.09 19.04
N GLN A 197 7.70 -4.99 18.11
CA GLN A 197 8.36 -3.76 17.70
C GLN A 197 8.07 -3.48 16.23
N ASP A 198 8.11 -2.22 15.84
CA ASP A 198 8.06 -1.83 14.44
C ASP A 198 9.42 -2.07 13.79
N VAL A 199 9.49 -3.08 12.91
CA VAL A 199 10.71 -3.48 12.22
C VAL A 199 10.52 -3.30 10.72
N LEU A 200 11.27 -2.36 10.15
CA LEU A 200 11.29 -2.09 8.70
C LEU A 200 12.01 -3.20 7.92
N ASP A 201 11.51 -3.51 6.72
CA ASP A 201 12.16 -4.44 5.78
C ASP A 201 13.51 -3.91 5.29
N PHE A 202 13.64 -2.58 5.24
CA PHE A 202 14.90 -1.88 5.03
C PHE A 202 15.10 -0.86 6.15
N PRO A 203 16.28 -0.81 6.80
CA PRO A 203 16.51 0.13 7.89
C PRO A 203 16.27 1.58 7.48
N ALA A 204 15.72 2.38 8.40
CA ALA A 204 15.61 3.83 8.21
C ALA A 204 16.99 4.43 7.88
N GLY A 205 17.02 5.38 6.96
CA GLY A 205 18.25 5.99 6.43
C GLY A 205 18.88 5.25 5.24
N THR A 206 18.35 4.07 4.86
CA THR A 206 18.78 3.39 3.63
C THR A 206 18.51 4.30 2.43
N ARG A 207 19.55 4.59 1.63
CA ARG A 207 19.40 5.35 0.39
C ARG A 207 19.07 4.41 -0.76
N ILE A 208 18.20 4.85 -1.67
CA ILE A 208 17.77 4.11 -2.85
C ILE A 208 17.80 5.05 -4.05
N TYR A 209 18.34 4.62 -5.18
CA TYR A 209 18.22 5.38 -6.44
C TYR A 209 17.27 4.64 -7.38
N LEU A 210 16.31 5.38 -7.94
CA LEU A 210 15.34 4.87 -8.92
C LEU A 210 15.61 5.49 -10.29
N PRO A 211 16.14 4.74 -11.27
CA PRO A 211 16.51 5.29 -12.57
C PRO A 211 15.32 5.80 -13.38
N ASP A 212 14.14 5.18 -13.24
CA ASP A 212 12.95 5.56 -14.03
C ASP A 212 12.43 6.96 -13.71
N VAL A 213 12.73 7.48 -12.52
CA VAL A 213 12.42 8.85 -12.09
C VAL A 213 13.68 9.72 -11.97
N ARG A 214 14.88 9.13 -12.05
CA ARG A 214 16.19 9.78 -11.85
C ARG A 214 16.28 10.58 -10.55
N ARG A 215 15.88 9.94 -9.45
CA ARG A 215 15.93 10.53 -8.10
C ARG A 215 16.54 9.55 -7.11
N TYR A 216 17.23 10.13 -6.14
CA TYR A 216 17.60 9.46 -4.91
C TYR A 216 16.46 9.55 -3.91
N PHE A 217 16.35 8.51 -3.09
CA PHE A 217 15.38 8.33 -2.04
C PHE A 217 16.05 7.89 -0.74
N ILE A 218 15.38 8.09 0.39
CA ILE A 218 15.80 7.68 1.72
C ILE A 218 14.63 7.07 2.50
N VAL A 219 14.86 5.90 3.10
CA VAL A 219 13.84 5.23 3.91
C VAL A 219 13.61 6.03 5.17
N GLU A 220 12.44 6.65 5.30
CA GLU A 220 12.04 7.40 6.50
C GLU A 220 10.57 7.19 6.87
N ASP A 221 9.91 6.25 6.20
CA ASP A 221 8.49 6.02 6.35
C ASP A 221 8.12 4.55 6.18
N THR A 222 6.90 4.22 6.57
CA THR A 222 6.33 2.86 6.56
C THR A 222 5.19 2.76 5.57
N CYS A 223 5.17 1.68 4.79
CA CYS A 223 4.04 1.32 3.96
C CYS A 223 3.34 0.08 4.54
N GLY A 224 2.03 0.21 4.76
CA GLY A 224 1.18 -0.83 5.31
C GLY A 224 0.54 -0.38 6.62
N ASP A 225 -0.74 -0.06 6.59
CA ASP A 225 -1.44 0.43 7.79
C ASP A 225 -2.01 -0.70 8.67
N GLY A 226 -2.28 -0.35 9.92
CA GLY A 226 -3.04 -1.17 10.87
C GLY A 226 -2.19 -2.15 11.69
N ASN A 227 -2.85 -3.12 12.33
CA ASN A 227 -2.22 -3.99 13.33
C ASN A 227 -1.49 -5.21 12.75
N ASN A 228 -1.46 -5.37 11.42
CA ASN A 228 -0.86 -6.54 10.76
C ASN A 228 -0.16 -6.14 9.44
N PRO A 229 0.80 -5.20 9.47
CA PRO A 229 1.51 -4.75 8.26
C PRO A 229 2.34 -5.85 7.61
N GLN A 230 2.81 -6.84 8.38
CA GLN A 230 3.44 -8.05 7.86
C GLN A 230 2.51 -8.90 6.96
N GLY A 231 1.20 -8.70 7.07
CA GLY A 231 0.19 -9.29 6.20
C GLY A 231 -0.05 -8.50 4.90
N GLY A 232 0.54 -7.31 4.80
CA GLY A 232 0.22 -6.30 3.80
C GLY A 232 1.10 -6.34 2.56
N PRO A 233 0.71 -5.55 1.53
CA PRO A 233 1.37 -5.53 0.23
C PRO A 233 2.86 -5.22 0.28
N CYS A 234 3.25 -4.17 1.00
CA CYS A 234 4.64 -3.71 1.04
C CYS A 234 5.60 -4.67 1.75
N HIS A 235 5.10 -5.51 2.68
CA HIS A 235 5.92 -6.52 3.37
C HIS A 235 5.95 -7.87 2.64
N GLN A 236 4.82 -8.34 2.11
CA GLN A 236 4.76 -9.63 1.41
C GLN A 236 5.41 -9.60 0.02
N GLY A 237 5.72 -8.41 -0.48
CA GLY A 237 6.26 -8.18 -1.82
C GLY A 237 5.19 -8.30 -2.90
N ALA A 238 5.47 -7.72 -4.06
CA ALA A 238 4.50 -7.62 -5.15
C ALA A 238 4.31 -8.92 -5.95
N ASN A 239 5.02 -10.01 -5.61
CA ASN A 239 4.73 -11.35 -6.14
C ASN A 239 3.27 -11.78 -5.90
N ALA A 240 2.65 -11.31 -4.81
CA ALA A 240 1.21 -11.49 -4.56
C ALA A 240 0.33 -10.91 -5.68
N ASN A 241 0.87 -9.99 -6.50
CA ASN A 241 0.22 -9.35 -7.64
C ASN A 241 0.75 -9.83 -9.00
N GLY A 242 1.50 -10.93 -9.08
CA GLY A 242 1.95 -11.54 -10.34
C GLY A 242 3.10 -10.81 -11.05
N THR A 243 3.88 -10.00 -10.31
CA THR A 243 4.91 -9.12 -10.88
C THR A 243 6.34 -9.70 -10.86
N ASN A 244 6.54 -10.92 -10.33
CA ASN A 244 7.87 -11.54 -10.13
C ASN A 244 8.86 -10.65 -9.32
N SER A 245 8.33 -9.78 -8.47
CA SER A 245 9.08 -8.89 -7.58
C SER A 245 9.03 -9.33 -6.12
N THR A 246 10.19 -9.37 -5.47
CA THR A 246 10.32 -9.66 -4.03
C THR A 246 10.44 -8.42 -3.16
N ILE A 247 10.45 -7.23 -3.76
CA ILE A 247 10.61 -5.95 -3.06
C ILE A 247 9.51 -5.00 -3.51
N TRP A 248 8.77 -4.46 -2.56
CA TRP A 248 7.82 -3.39 -2.79
C TRP A 248 8.24 -2.16 -1.98
N ILE A 249 8.47 -1.05 -2.68
CA ILE A 249 8.71 0.26 -2.07
C ILE A 249 7.71 1.28 -2.57
N ASP A 250 7.37 2.26 -1.74
CA ASP A 250 6.30 3.21 -2.02
C ASP A 250 6.84 4.65 -1.93
N MET A 251 7.00 5.32 -3.07
CA MET A 251 7.73 6.57 -3.16
C MET A 251 6.86 7.78 -2.83
N TRP A 252 7.37 8.71 -2.03
CA TRP A 252 6.70 9.99 -1.84
C TRP A 252 6.80 10.80 -3.13
N ILE A 253 5.67 11.24 -3.67
CA ILE A 253 5.66 12.08 -4.87
C ILE A 253 5.16 13.52 -4.62
N GLY A 254 4.80 13.85 -3.38
CA GLY A 254 4.19 15.14 -3.03
C GLY A 254 2.70 15.17 -3.34
N GLY A 255 2.20 16.28 -3.89
CA GLY A 255 0.79 16.43 -4.28
C GLY A 255 0.11 17.71 -3.75
N GLN A 256 0.68 18.36 -2.73
CA GLN A 256 0.10 19.54 -2.06
C GLN A 256 -0.21 20.71 -2.99
N GLY A 257 0.61 20.87 -4.02
CA GLY A 257 0.52 21.97 -4.99
C GLY A 257 -0.29 21.64 -6.24
N VAL A 258 -0.85 20.43 -6.34
CA VAL A 258 -1.61 19.96 -7.51
C VAL A 258 -2.96 19.39 -7.07
N SER A 259 -3.83 19.04 -8.01
CA SER A 259 -5.08 18.34 -7.67
C SER A 259 -4.81 16.88 -7.31
N ALA A 260 -5.71 16.26 -6.52
CA ALA A 260 -5.64 14.83 -6.21
C ALA A 260 -5.55 13.98 -7.48
N GLY A 261 -6.40 14.25 -8.48
CA GLY A 261 -6.35 13.52 -9.76
C GLY A 261 -5.01 13.67 -10.51
N ALA A 262 -4.36 14.84 -10.47
CA ALA A 262 -3.04 15.00 -11.07
C ALA A 262 -1.95 14.23 -10.30
N ALA A 263 -2.06 14.15 -8.97
CA ALA A 263 -1.19 13.32 -8.15
C ALA A 263 -1.40 11.83 -8.44
N ASP A 264 -2.66 11.36 -8.52
CA ASP A 264 -3.03 9.98 -8.85
C ASP A 264 -2.52 9.56 -10.24
N GLU A 265 -2.62 10.46 -11.23
CA GLU A 265 -2.06 10.24 -12.56
C GLU A 265 -0.54 10.08 -12.53
N CYS A 266 0.15 10.86 -11.68
CA CYS A 266 1.60 10.70 -11.49
C CYS A 266 1.93 9.39 -10.79
N ALA A 267 1.22 9.07 -9.70
CA ALA A 267 1.38 7.82 -8.96
C ALA A 267 1.20 6.60 -9.88
N SER A 268 0.19 6.64 -10.76
CA SER A 268 -0.06 5.59 -11.74
C SER A 268 1.09 5.42 -12.75
N LYS A 269 1.77 6.51 -13.16
CA LYS A 269 2.89 6.46 -14.13
C LYS A 269 4.15 5.81 -13.58
N VAL A 270 4.40 5.98 -12.29
CA VAL A 270 5.56 5.41 -11.59
C VAL A 270 5.28 4.03 -11.00
N THR A 271 4.00 3.62 -10.94
CA THR A 271 3.59 2.31 -10.42
C THR A 271 3.86 1.19 -11.42
N LYS A 272 4.96 0.45 -11.23
CA LYS A 272 5.39 -0.67 -12.09
C LYS A 272 6.61 -1.38 -11.50
N VAL A 273 7.05 -2.45 -12.16
CA VAL A 273 8.35 -3.07 -11.87
C VAL A 273 9.46 -2.23 -12.48
N ASN A 274 10.36 -1.76 -11.64
CA ASN A 274 11.52 -0.94 -11.97
C ASN A 274 12.81 -1.54 -11.40
N THR A 275 13.94 -1.04 -11.91
CA THR A 275 15.24 -1.20 -11.27
C THR A 275 15.35 -0.26 -10.09
N ALA A 276 15.89 -0.75 -8.98
CA ALA A 276 16.27 0.05 -7.82
C ALA A 276 17.72 -0.25 -7.44
N VAL A 277 18.45 0.79 -7.05
CA VAL A 277 19.83 0.68 -6.56
C VAL A 277 19.83 1.01 -5.08
N PHE A 278 20.06 0.01 -4.24
CA PHE A 278 20.17 0.16 -2.80
C PHE A 278 21.60 0.54 -2.41
N ASN A 279 21.70 1.51 -1.50
CA ASN A 279 22.95 2.14 -1.10
C ASN A 279 23.76 2.65 -2.31
N PRO A 280 23.14 3.48 -3.16
CA PRO A 280 23.74 3.93 -4.42
C PRO A 280 24.95 4.84 -4.19
N ALA A 281 25.87 4.85 -5.14
CA ALA A 281 26.88 5.91 -5.24
C ALA A 281 26.23 7.29 -5.53
N PRO A 282 26.87 8.41 -5.15
CA PRO A 282 26.33 9.76 -5.30
C PRO A 282 26.42 10.35 -6.73
N ASN A 283 26.80 9.55 -7.72
CA ASN A 283 27.14 10.01 -9.07
C ASN A 283 26.15 9.60 -10.16
N TYR A 284 24.91 9.23 -9.80
CA TYR A 284 23.85 8.99 -10.77
C TYR A 284 23.21 10.29 -11.24
N ALA A 285 22.74 10.28 -12.49
CA ALA A 285 22.04 11.42 -13.09
C ALA A 285 20.79 11.76 -12.29
N VAL A 286 20.58 13.05 -12.02
CA VAL A 286 19.38 13.55 -11.36
C VAL A 286 18.58 14.38 -12.35
N ALA A 287 17.27 14.16 -12.43
CA ALA A 287 16.38 14.98 -13.26
C ALA A 287 16.32 16.42 -12.70
N PRO A 288 16.20 17.46 -13.56
CA PRO A 288 16.05 18.83 -13.10
C PRO A 288 14.76 19.04 -12.30
N GLY A 289 14.70 20.04 -11.42
CA GLY A 289 13.55 20.29 -10.54
C GLY A 289 13.66 19.57 -9.19
N ALA A 290 12.68 19.74 -8.30
CA ALA A 290 12.72 19.22 -6.93
C ALA A 290 11.50 18.34 -6.60
N GLY A 291 11.74 17.09 -6.19
CA GLY A 291 10.68 16.11 -5.98
C GLY A 291 10.30 15.36 -7.27
N VAL A 292 9.40 14.38 -7.17
CA VAL A 292 8.87 13.65 -8.35
C VAL A 292 7.80 14.48 -9.06
N ILE A 293 6.88 15.11 -8.32
CA ILE A 293 5.97 16.12 -8.87
C ILE A 293 6.61 17.50 -8.66
N HIS A 294 6.87 18.21 -9.74
CA HIS A 294 7.45 19.56 -9.70
C HIS A 294 7.11 20.34 -10.97
N ASP A 295 7.02 21.66 -10.90
CA ASP A 295 6.81 22.55 -12.07
C ASP A 295 5.64 22.12 -13.00
N GLY A 296 4.58 21.54 -12.43
CA GLY A 296 3.44 21.00 -13.19
C GLY A 296 3.74 19.71 -13.97
N LYS A 297 4.86 19.05 -13.67
CA LYS A 297 5.33 17.80 -14.29
C LYS A 297 5.38 16.67 -13.27
N CYS A 298 5.45 15.46 -13.79
CA CYS A 298 5.69 14.23 -13.06
C CYS A 298 6.90 13.55 -13.71
N ASP A 299 7.99 13.40 -12.95
CA ASP A 299 9.17 12.67 -13.40
C ASP A 299 8.86 11.17 -13.44
N ALA A 300 8.86 10.60 -14.62
CA ALA A 300 8.69 9.16 -14.87
C ALA A 300 9.16 8.82 -16.28
N GLY A 301 9.48 7.55 -16.53
CA GLY A 301 9.77 7.06 -17.88
C GLY A 301 11.18 7.39 -18.39
N TYR A 302 12.12 7.75 -17.51
CA TYR A 302 13.54 7.83 -17.87
C TYR A 302 14.16 6.44 -18.12
N GLY A 303 13.44 5.37 -17.80
CA GLY A 303 13.84 3.98 -18.01
C GLY A 303 14.72 3.43 -16.90
N ASN A 304 14.99 2.12 -16.97
CA ASN A 304 15.70 1.38 -15.92
C ASN A 304 17.23 1.40 -16.02
N ALA A 305 17.78 2.09 -17.03
CA ALA A 305 19.22 2.15 -17.25
C ALA A 305 19.90 3.11 -16.26
N LEU A 306 21.02 2.67 -15.67
CA LEU A 306 21.85 3.51 -14.82
C LEU A 306 22.65 4.50 -15.66
N VAL A 307 22.45 5.78 -15.41
CA VAL A 307 23.17 6.88 -16.06
C VAL A 307 23.95 7.62 -14.98
N LYS A 308 25.25 7.83 -15.21
CA LYS A 308 26.13 8.59 -14.31
C LYS A 308 26.27 10.04 -14.80
N GLN A 309 26.55 10.96 -13.86
CA GLN A 309 26.91 12.36 -14.14
C GLN A 309 28.37 12.48 -14.54
#